data_AF-W4HRZ5-F1
#
_entry.id   AF-W4HRZ5-F1
#
_cell.length_a   1.000
_cell.length_b   1.000
_cell.length_c   1.000
_cell.angle_alpha   90.00
_cell.angle_beta   90.00
_cell.angle_gamma   90.00
#
_symmetry.space_group_name_H-M   'P 1'
#
loop_
_entity.id
_entity.type
_entity.pdbx_description
1 polymer ?
#
loop_
_entity_poly.entity_id
_entity_poly.type
_entity_poly.pdbx_seq_one_letter_code
_entity_poly.pdbx_strand_id
1 'polypeptide(L)'
;MDLSAIPEEDRDDFRARLARLGVNPDALDDETIEVEAGKSLRLEMVGESPVSPMIFETRDLDTLRRWIGSPDKAVQSRRIQPFEGIIRAANIDIGGLAGAAAARTATRRRARTARSASATSGARLSEITKVDAGALKASVDRVKAEPQQARLSAIEVDTLRAAARTYIHGDVASVAEFKPAIESFFETFQVAVWLKTKIVVKRNSTLALGTGVHNLTAYEIIIESGGRIRSHGHLTVSATKVRRPALINPGLSLPNHVLTVNPLNRDPLFP
;
A
#
# COMPACT_ATOMS: atom_id res chain seq x y z
N MET A 1 22.77 13.26 12.70
CA MET A 1 21.96 14.48 12.91
C MET A 1 21.90 14.78 14.40
N ASP A 2 22.02 16.04 14.80
CA ASP A 2 21.74 16.43 16.18
C ASP A 2 20.23 16.72 16.37
N LEU A 3 19.50 15.76 16.94
CA LEU A 3 18.09 15.95 17.31
C LEU A 3 17.89 17.13 18.28
N SER A 4 18.95 17.66 18.90
CA SER A 4 18.87 18.85 19.75
C SER A 4 18.37 20.08 19.00
N ALA A 5 18.57 20.16 17.68
CA ALA A 5 18.07 21.27 16.84
C ALA A 5 16.54 21.28 16.68
N ILE A 6 15.87 20.16 16.96
CA ILE A 6 14.40 20.05 16.96
C ILE A 6 13.87 20.48 18.35
N PRO A 7 12.77 21.26 18.44
CA PRO A 7 12.12 21.57 19.72
C PRO A 7 11.73 20.29 20.48
N GLU A 8 11.90 20.28 21.80
CA GLU A 8 11.70 19.08 22.63
C GLU A 8 10.32 18.44 22.45
N GLU A 9 9.27 19.25 22.36
CA GLU A 9 7.88 18.85 22.10
C GLU A 9 7.67 18.07 20.79
N ASP A 10 8.53 18.30 19.78
CA ASP A 10 8.46 17.64 18.48
C ASP A 10 9.41 16.44 18.36
N ARG A 11 10.43 16.36 19.24
CA ARG A 11 11.43 15.28 19.18
C ARG A 11 10.81 13.92 19.36
N ASP A 12 9.82 13.79 20.24
CA ASP A 12 9.17 12.50 20.51
C ASP A 12 8.31 12.02 19.34
N ASP A 13 7.57 12.92 18.67
CA ASP A 13 6.85 12.57 17.44
C ASP A 13 7.81 12.14 16.33
N PHE A 14 8.89 12.90 16.13
CA PHE A 14 9.88 12.57 15.10
C PHE A 14 10.58 11.24 15.42
N ARG A 15 10.98 11.00 16.68
CA ARG A 15 11.53 9.72 17.15
C ARG A 15 10.57 8.56 16.92
N ALA A 16 9.27 8.73 17.19
CA ALA A 16 8.27 7.69 16.95
C ALA A 16 8.19 7.31 15.46
N ARG A 17 8.35 8.28 14.55
CA ARG A 17 8.40 8.03 13.10
C ARG A 17 9.67 7.29 12.67
N LEU A 18 10.82 7.65 13.23
CA LEU A 18 12.08 6.95 12.99
C LEU A 18 12.04 5.51 13.53
N ALA A 19 11.51 5.33 14.74
CA ALA A 19 11.32 4.02 15.36
C ALA A 19 10.39 3.13 14.52
N ARG A 20 9.34 3.71 13.91
CA ARG A 20 8.46 3.00 12.97
C ARG A 20 9.23 2.47 11.75
N LEU A 21 10.24 3.21 11.29
CA LEU A 21 11.12 2.79 10.22
C LEU A 21 12.19 1.79 10.67
N GLY A 22 12.38 1.61 11.98
CA GLY A 22 13.48 0.81 12.53
C GLY A 22 14.84 1.51 12.42
N VAL A 23 14.84 2.84 12.26
CA VAL A 23 16.05 3.63 12.03
C VAL A 23 16.53 4.20 13.36
N ASN A 24 17.82 4.01 13.64
CA ASN A 24 18.47 4.73 14.74
C ASN A 24 18.53 6.22 14.37
N PRO A 25 18.05 7.16 15.22
CA PRO A 25 18.18 8.59 14.98
C PRO A 25 19.61 9.06 14.66
N ASP A 26 20.63 8.36 15.13
CA ASP A 26 22.02 8.69 14.83
C ASP A 26 22.38 8.51 13.35
N ALA A 27 21.62 7.66 12.62
CA ALA A 27 21.81 7.39 11.20
C ALA A 27 21.20 8.47 10.27
N LEU A 28 20.65 9.54 10.84
CA LEU A 28 20.10 10.64 10.08
C LEU A 28 21.20 11.56 9.54
N ASP A 29 21.16 11.81 8.23
CA ASP A 29 21.91 12.88 7.61
C ASP A 29 21.20 14.21 7.88
N ASP A 30 21.96 15.23 8.30
CA ASP A 30 21.43 16.57 8.61
C ASP A 30 21.13 17.41 7.34
N GLU A 31 21.09 16.76 6.19
CA GLU A 31 20.90 17.44 4.92
C GLU A 31 19.46 17.94 4.77
N THR A 32 19.34 19.19 4.36
CA THR A 32 18.07 19.75 3.90
C THR A 32 17.92 19.47 2.40
N ILE A 33 16.78 18.94 1.99
CA ILE A 33 16.42 18.91 0.56
C ILE A 33 15.77 20.25 0.23
N GLU A 34 16.44 21.04 -0.61
CA GLU A 34 15.90 22.29 -1.11
C GLU A 34 15.67 22.22 -2.62
N VAL A 35 14.42 22.40 -3.04
CA VAL A 35 14.07 22.57 -4.45
C VAL A 35 13.98 24.06 -4.71
N GLU A 36 14.90 24.58 -5.53
CA GLU A 36 14.93 25.99 -5.89
C GLU A 36 13.68 26.45 -6.64
N ALA A 37 13.36 27.74 -6.54
CA ALA A 37 12.17 28.32 -7.14
C ALA A 37 12.14 28.10 -8.67
N GLY A 38 11.00 27.64 -9.18
CA GLY A 38 10.81 27.32 -10.60
C GLY A 38 11.58 26.09 -11.11
N LYS A 39 12.40 25.44 -10.29
CA LYS A 39 13.14 24.22 -10.69
C LYS A 39 12.35 22.95 -10.37
N SER A 40 12.75 21.85 -11.01
CA SER A 40 12.28 20.52 -10.67
C SER A 40 13.45 19.69 -10.16
N LEU A 41 13.32 19.10 -8.97
CA LEU A 41 14.28 18.15 -8.42
C LEU A 41 13.67 16.75 -8.52
N ARG A 42 14.38 15.79 -9.10
CA ARG A 42 13.92 14.42 -9.25
C ARG A 42 14.69 13.49 -8.31
N LEU A 43 13.96 12.80 -7.44
CA LEU A 43 14.48 11.77 -6.54
C LEU A 43 14.16 10.39 -7.10
N GLU A 44 15.18 9.55 -7.25
CA GLU A 44 15.05 8.20 -7.83
C GLU A 44 15.74 7.16 -6.96
N MET A 45 15.19 5.95 -6.97
CA MET A 45 15.81 4.78 -6.33
C MET A 45 17.02 4.28 -7.14
N VAL A 46 16.90 4.32 -8.46
CA VAL A 46 17.91 3.85 -9.41
C VAL A 46 18.21 4.99 -10.38
N GLY A 47 19.50 5.28 -10.61
CA GLY A 47 19.95 6.31 -11.53
C GLY A 47 20.56 7.53 -10.84
N GLU A 48 20.65 8.64 -11.59
CA GLU A 48 21.22 9.90 -11.11
C GLU A 48 20.19 10.63 -10.25
N SER A 49 20.22 10.36 -8.94
CA SER A 49 19.51 11.17 -7.95
C SER A 49 20.49 12.13 -7.27
N PRO A 50 20.17 13.43 -7.18
CA PRO A 50 21.04 14.40 -6.49
C PRO A 50 21.11 14.15 -4.99
N VAL A 51 20.19 13.34 -4.44
CA VAL A 51 20.15 12.94 -3.04
C VAL A 51 19.87 11.45 -2.97
N SER A 52 20.86 10.68 -2.53
CA SER A 52 20.73 9.22 -2.44
C SER A 52 19.70 8.82 -1.38
N PRO A 53 18.78 7.89 -1.70
CA PRO A 53 17.91 7.29 -0.69
C PRO A 53 18.66 6.26 0.14
N MET A 54 18.14 5.99 1.34
CA MET A 54 18.39 4.72 2.02
C MET A 54 17.52 3.64 1.41
N ILE A 55 18.10 2.52 1.01
CA ILE A 55 17.34 1.40 0.44
C ILE A 55 17.00 0.42 1.56
N PHE A 56 15.70 0.27 1.82
CA PHE A 56 15.21 -0.70 2.79
C PHE A 56 14.71 -1.94 2.06
N GLU A 57 15.14 -3.10 2.54
CA GLU A 57 14.80 -4.39 1.95
C GLU A 57 14.18 -5.30 2.99
N THR A 58 13.10 -5.99 2.63
CA THR A 58 12.48 -7.00 3.49
C THR A 58 11.77 -8.05 2.68
N ARG A 59 11.58 -9.24 3.25
CA ARG A 59 10.68 -10.28 2.72
C ARG A 59 9.37 -10.37 3.50
N ASP A 60 9.27 -9.67 4.61
CA ASP A 60 8.10 -9.67 5.50
C ASP A 60 7.17 -8.49 5.17
N LEU A 61 5.94 -8.83 4.83
CA LEU A 61 4.91 -7.88 4.45
C LEU A 61 4.49 -6.97 5.61
N ASP A 62 4.60 -7.44 6.86
CA ASP A 62 4.31 -6.62 8.05
C ASP A 62 5.36 -5.52 8.23
N THR A 63 6.63 -5.86 7.98
CA THR A 63 7.74 -4.88 7.97
C THR A 63 7.54 -3.85 6.86
N LEU A 64 7.19 -4.28 5.64
CA LEU A 64 6.88 -3.36 4.55
C LEU A 64 5.71 -2.43 4.92
N ARG A 65 4.61 -2.99 5.44
CA ARG A 65 3.45 -2.23 5.92
C ARG A 65 3.82 -1.24 7.02
N ARG A 66 4.73 -1.60 7.91
CA ARG A 66 5.24 -0.67 8.92
C ARG A 66 5.91 0.53 8.26
N TRP A 67 6.69 0.32 7.20
CA TRP A 67 7.38 1.40 6.50
C TRP A 67 6.47 2.34 5.72
N ILE A 68 5.53 1.80 4.92
CA ILE A 68 4.75 2.61 3.94
C ILE A 68 3.22 2.53 4.13
N GLY A 69 2.75 1.71 5.06
CA GLY A 69 1.33 1.42 5.23
C GLY A 69 0.56 2.45 6.06
N SER A 70 -0.75 2.27 6.11
CA SER A 70 -1.61 2.96 7.08
C SER A 70 -1.52 2.28 8.44
N PRO A 71 -1.45 3.01 9.57
CA PRO A 71 -1.72 2.40 10.88
C PRO A 71 -3.13 1.79 10.88
N ASP A 72 -3.29 0.59 11.45
CA ASP A 72 -4.59 -0.12 11.50
C ASP A 72 -5.73 0.77 12.02
N LYS A 73 -5.45 1.56 13.05
CA LYS A 73 -6.42 2.48 13.66
C LYS A 73 -6.97 3.51 12.66
N ALA A 74 -6.14 3.98 11.73
CA ALA A 74 -6.54 4.95 10.70
C ALA A 74 -7.36 4.31 9.57
N VAL A 75 -7.14 3.01 9.33
CA VAL A 75 -7.90 2.21 8.37
C VAL A 75 -9.29 1.92 8.92
N GLN A 76 -9.40 1.45 10.17
CA GLN A 76 -10.66 1.08 10.82
C GLN A 76 -11.64 2.25 10.94
N SER A 77 -11.14 3.49 11.10
CA SER A 77 -11.99 4.68 11.10
C SER A 77 -12.62 4.99 9.74
N ARG A 78 -12.06 4.46 8.64
CA ARG A 78 -12.64 4.58 7.31
C ARG A 78 -13.52 3.35 7.10
N ARG A 79 -14.79 3.54 6.73
CA ARG A 79 -15.62 2.43 6.22
C ARG A 79 -15.05 1.99 4.86
N ILE A 80 -13.98 1.22 4.87
CA ILE A 80 -13.41 0.63 3.66
C ILE A 80 -14.31 -0.54 3.28
N GLN A 81 -14.75 -0.58 2.02
CA GLN A 81 -15.48 -1.73 1.51
C GLN A 81 -14.58 -2.96 1.61
N PRO A 82 -15.13 -4.13 1.98
CA PRO A 82 -14.36 -5.37 2.00
C PRO A 82 -13.73 -5.62 0.63
N PHE A 83 -12.55 -6.21 0.62
CA PHE A 83 -11.88 -6.61 -0.62
C PHE A 83 -12.78 -7.56 -1.42
N GLU A 84 -13.34 -7.08 -2.53
CA GLU A 84 -14.19 -7.90 -3.41
C GLU A 84 -13.40 -8.67 -4.49
N GLY A 85 -12.07 -8.46 -4.57
CA GLY A 85 -11.23 -9.03 -5.63
C GLY A 85 -11.61 -8.55 -7.04
N ILE A 86 -10.77 -8.83 -8.05
CA ILE A 86 -11.10 -8.62 -9.47
C ILE A 86 -12.10 -9.68 -9.98
N ILE A 87 -12.48 -10.63 -9.12
CA ILE A 87 -13.19 -11.87 -9.48
C ILE A 87 -14.61 -11.60 -10.00
N ARG A 88 -15.25 -10.46 -9.67
CA ARG A 88 -16.59 -10.13 -10.20
C ARG A 88 -16.60 -9.60 -11.63
N ALA A 89 -15.49 -9.11 -12.17
CA ALA A 89 -15.49 -8.45 -13.49
C ALA A 89 -15.31 -9.42 -14.66
N ALA A 90 -14.88 -10.64 -14.40
CA ALA A 90 -14.72 -11.66 -15.42
C ALA A 90 -15.41 -12.92 -14.90
N ASN A 91 -16.52 -13.33 -15.51
CA ASN A 91 -17.17 -14.63 -15.34
C ASN A 91 -16.20 -15.76 -15.74
N ILE A 92 -15.10 -15.92 -15.00
CA ILE A 92 -14.09 -16.92 -15.23
C ILE A 92 -14.49 -18.07 -14.33
N ASP A 93 -14.94 -19.13 -14.98
CA ASP A 93 -15.27 -20.39 -14.34
C ASP A 93 -13.97 -21.03 -13.82
N ILE A 94 -13.61 -20.70 -12.58
CA ILE A 94 -12.48 -21.32 -11.85
C ILE A 94 -12.86 -22.77 -11.41
N GLY A 95 -14.08 -23.24 -11.72
CA GLY A 95 -14.52 -24.61 -11.49
C GLY A 95 -13.81 -25.68 -12.34
N GLY A 96 -13.08 -25.27 -13.40
CA GLY A 96 -12.42 -26.19 -14.34
C GLY A 96 -11.15 -26.90 -13.86
N LEU A 97 -10.59 -26.55 -12.70
CA LEU A 97 -9.31 -27.10 -12.22
C LEU A 97 -9.40 -27.98 -10.96
N ALA A 98 -10.61 -28.25 -10.47
CA ALA A 98 -10.86 -29.14 -9.32
C ALA A 98 -11.44 -30.52 -9.70
N GLY A 99 -11.37 -30.93 -10.98
CA GLY A 99 -12.10 -32.09 -11.50
C GLY A 99 -11.26 -33.13 -12.25
N ALA A 100 -10.16 -33.63 -11.69
CA ALA A 100 -9.45 -34.78 -12.28
C ALA A 100 -8.94 -35.85 -11.29
N ALA A 101 -9.26 -35.74 -9.99
CA ALA A 101 -8.74 -36.69 -8.99
C ALA A 101 -9.81 -37.39 -8.13
N ALA A 102 -11.10 -37.24 -8.40
CA ALA A 102 -12.14 -37.89 -7.58
C ALA A 102 -13.38 -38.29 -8.40
N ALA A 103 -13.24 -39.31 -9.26
CA ALA A 103 -14.41 -40.06 -9.77
C ALA A 103 -14.00 -41.44 -10.31
N ARG A 104 -13.47 -42.31 -9.44
CA ARG A 104 -13.48 -43.76 -9.66
C ARG A 104 -13.90 -44.48 -8.39
N THR A 105 -15.15 -44.34 -7.97
CA THR A 105 -15.95 -45.42 -7.32
C THR A 105 -17.38 -44.95 -7.08
N ALA A 106 -18.31 -45.91 -7.04
CA ALA A 106 -19.72 -45.80 -6.67
C ALA A 106 -20.75 -45.62 -7.81
N THR A 107 -20.99 -46.77 -8.44
CA THR A 107 -22.18 -47.27 -9.12
C THR A 107 -23.54 -46.92 -8.47
N ARG A 108 -24.53 -46.59 -9.31
CA ARG A 108 -26.02 -46.81 -9.21
C ARG A 108 -26.79 -46.32 -7.96
N ARG A 109 -27.79 -45.45 -8.19
CA ARG A 109 -29.24 -45.81 -8.16
C ARG A 109 -30.16 -44.71 -8.74
N ARG A 110 -31.21 -45.18 -9.44
CA ARG A 110 -32.30 -44.46 -10.12
C ARG A 110 -33.26 -43.71 -9.17
N ALA A 111 -33.84 -42.60 -9.63
CA ALA A 111 -35.30 -42.34 -9.85
C ALA A 111 -35.54 -40.82 -10.04
N ARG A 112 -35.98 -40.34 -11.21
CA ARG A 112 -37.36 -40.18 -11.74
C ARG A 112 -38.10 -38.92 -11.22
N THR A 113 -38.32 -37.98 -12.16
CA THR A 113 -39.45 -37.02 -12.30
C THR A 113 -39.83 -36.07 -11.16
N ALA A 114 -39.79 -34.75 -11.43
CA ALA A 114 -40.99 -33.90 -11.51
C ALA A 114 -40.66 -32.50 -12.10
N ARG A 115 -41.59 -32.01 -12.92
CA ARG A 115 -41.65 -30.64 -13.49
C ARG A 115 -42.48 -29.74 -12.56
N SER A 116 -42.15 -28.45 -12.49
CA SER A 116 -42.97 -27.25 -12.22
C SER A 116 -42.07 -26.22 -11.49
N ALA A 117 -41.70 -25.10 -12.09
CA ALA A 117 -42.48 -23.88 -12.36
C ALA A 117 -42.90 -23.14 -11.06
N SER A 118 -42.49 -21.86 -10.97
CA SER A 118 -43.06 -20.75 -10.18
C SER A 118 -42.10 -20.07 -9.21
N ALA A 119 -41.64 -18.89 -9.64
CA ALA A 119 -41.47 -17.65 -8.89
C ALA A 119 -41.11 -17.70 -7.39
N THR A 120 -39.90 -17.26 -7.06
CA THR A 120 -39.67 -16.34 -5.94
C THR A 120 -38.45 -15.48 -6.27
N SER A 121 -38.69 -14.31 -6.85
CA SER A 121 -37.69 -13.24 -6.94
C SER A 121 -37.62 -12.57 -5.57
N GLY A 122 -36.44 -12.58 -4.94
CA GLY A 122 -36.19 -11.89 -3.69
C GLY A 122 -35.67 -12.78 -2.57
N ALA A 123 -34.46 -13.32 -2.73
CA ALA A 123 -33.56 -13.72 -1.63
C ALA A 123 -32.34 -14.48 -2.19
N ARG A 124 -31.46 -13.82 -2.96
CA ARG A 124 -30.11 -14.35 -3.24
C ARG A 124 -29.13 -13.20 -3.43
N LEU A 125 -28.77 -12.52 -2.33
CA LEU A 125 -27.71 -11.52 -2.33
C LEU A 125 -26.68 -11.73 -1.20
N SER A 126 -26.62 -12.93 -0.60
CA SER A 126 -25.76 -13.18 0.56
C SER A 126 -25.00 -14.52 0.54
N GLU A 127 -24.92 -15.22 -0.60
CA GLU A 127 -24.26 -16.55 -0.66
C GLU A 127 -23.13 -16.68 -1.70
N ILE A 128 -22.63 -15.57 -2.25
CA ILE A 128 -21.52 -15.57 -3.23
C ILE A 128 -20.35 -14.69 -2.73
N THR A 129 -19.87 -14.96 -1.51
CA THR A 129 -18.65 -14.32 -0.95
C THR A 129 -17.67 -15.31 -0.34
N LYS A 130 -17.91 -16.63 -0.46
CA LYS A 130 -17.00 -17.67 0.05
C LYS A 130 -16.52 -18.68 -1.00
N VAL A 131 -17.07 -18.63 -2.21
CA VAL A 131 -16.85 -19.70 -3.20
C VAL A 131 -15.50 -19.56 -3.94
N ASP A 132 -14.89 -18.38 -4.00
CA ASP A 132 -13.66 -18.17 -4.78
C ASP A 132 -12.35 -18.15 -3.97
N ALA A 133 -12.41 -17.99 -2.64
CA ALA A 133 -11.22 -18.08 -1.79
C ALA A 133 -10.61 -19.50 -1.81
N GLY A 134 -11.46 -20.53 -1.97
CA GLY A 134 -11.01 -21.92 -1.99
C GLY A 134 -10.18 -22.28 -3.23
N ALA A 135 -10.57 -21.78 -4.40
CA ALA A 135 -9.83 -22.05 -5.64
C ALA A 135 -8.51 -21.29 -5.69
N LEU A 136 -8.50 -20.05 -5.20
CA LEU A 136 -7.28 -19.27 -5.07
C LEU A 136 -6.34 -19.85 -4.01
N LYS A 137 -6.88 -20.36 -2.91
CA LYS A 137 -6.12 -21.13 -1.91
C LYS A 137 -5.49 -22.40 -2.50
N ALA A 138 -6.20 -23.13 -3.36
CA ALA A 138 -5.63 -24.29 -4.05
C ALA A 138 -4.48 -23.91 -5.00
N SER A 139 -4.58 -22.77 -5.70
CA SER A 139 -3.45 -22.21 -6.46
C SER A 139 -2.29 -21.81 -5.54
N VAL A 140 -2.57 -21.18 -4.39
CA VAL A 140 -1.55 -20.79 -3.40
C VAL A 140 -0.83 -22.00 -2.79
N ASP A 141 -1.55 -23.05 -2.45
CA ASP A 141 -0.94 -24.26 -1.91
C ASP A 141 -0.14 -25.02 -2.98
N ARG A 142 -0.50 -24.89 -4.27
CA ARG A 142 0.31 -25.39 -5.40
C ARG A 142 1.63 -24.61 -5.54
N VAL A 143 1.64 -23.29 -5.30
CA VAL A 143 2.87 -22.45 -5.32
C VAL A 143 3.88 -22.90 -4.26
N LYS A 144 3.43 -23.45 -3.12
CA LYS A 144 4.34 -23.94 -2.06
C LYS A 144 5.10 -25.22 -2.43
N ALA A 145 4.64 -25.99 -3.41
CA ALA A 145 5.12 -27.35 -3.65
C ALA A 145 6.19 -27.48 -4.75
N GLU A 146 6.34 -26.50 -5.65
CA GLU A 146 7.32 -26.56 -6.75
C GLU A 146 8.01 -25.20 -6.96
N PRO A 147 9.36 -25.11 -6.98
CA PRO A 147 10.09 -23.84 -7.10
C PRO A 147 10.22 -23.32 -8.54
N GLN A 148 9.28 -23.69 -9.41
CA GLN A 148 9.13 -23.03 -10.70
C GLN A 148 7.91 -22.13 -10.58
N GLN A 149 8.05 -20.88 -10.99
CA GLN A 149 6.94 -19.97 -11.26
C GLN A 149 5.94 -20.68 -12.18
N ALA A 150 5.05 -21.49 -11.59
CA ALA A 150 3.86 -21.99 -12.23
C ALA A 150 3.19 -20.71 -12.72
N ARG A 151 3.14 -20.54 -14.04
CA ARG A 151 2.83 -19.27 -14.70
C ARG A 151 1.45 -18.83 -14.23
N LEU A 152 1.42 -18.03 -13.16
CA LEU A 152 0.21 -17.42 -12.69
C LEU A 152 -0.39 -16.67 -13.88
N SER A 153 -1.68 -16.87 -14.10
CA SER A 153 -2.41 -16.10 -15.08
C SER A 153 -2.30 -14.61 -14.76
N ALA A 154 -2.49 -13.75 -15.77
CA ALA A 154 -2.47 -12.29 -15.56
C ALA A 154 -3.46 -11.86 -14.47
N ILE A 155 -4.61 -12.54 -14.37
CA ILE A 155 -5.65 -12.28 -13.36
C ILE A 155 -5.19 -12.68 -11.96
N GLU A 156 -4.50 -13.81 -11.80
CA GLU A 156 -3.94 -14.21 -10.50
C GLU A 156 -2.86 -13.23 -10.04
N VAL A 157 -1.99 -12.78 -10.95
CA VAL A 157 -0.97 -11.77 -10.66
C VAL A 157 -1.62 -10.44 -10.23
N ASP A 158 -2.64 -9.99 -10.94
CA ASP A 158 -3.33 -8.75 -10.60
C ASP A 158 -4.13 -8.87 -9.30
N THR A 159 -4.66 -10.06 -9.00
CA THR A 159 -5.32 -10.35 -7.71
C THR A 159 -4.31 -10.31 -6.57
N LEU A 160 -3.13 -10.92 -6.72
CA LEU A 160 -2.06 -10.85 -5.73
C LEU A 160 -1.57 -9.41 -5.50
N ARG A 161 -1.42 -8.61 -6.58
CA ARG A 161 -1.09 -7.18 -6.48
C ARG A 161 -2.17 -6.39 -5.74
N ALA A 162 -3.44 -6.66 -6.02
CA ALA A 162 -4.56 -6.00 -5.34
C ALA A 162 -4.65 -6.39 -3.86
N ALA A 163 -4.45 -7.67 -3.54
CA ALA A 163 -4.37 -8.16 -2.17
C ALA A 163 -3.19 -7.54 -1.43
N ALA A 164 -2.00 -7.47 -2.04
CA ALA A 164 -0.83 -6.82 -1.46
C ALA A 164 -1.06 -5.34 -1.14
N ARG A 165 -1.66 -4.58 -2.08
CA ARG A 165 -2.03 -3.17 -1.83
C ARG A 165 -3.02 -3.03 -0.68
N THR A 166 -4.02 -3.91 -0.62
CA THR A 166 -5.01 -3.93 0.46
C THR A 166 -4.36 -4.28 1.79
N TYR A 167 -3.41 -5.22 1.80
CA TYR A 167 -2.66 -5.58 3.00
C TYR A 167 -1.85 -4.39 3.52
N ILE A 168 -1.16 -3.68 2.64
CA ILE A 168 -0.30 -2.56 3.02
C ILE A 168 -1.12 -1.33 3.46
N HIS A 169 -2.19 -0.97 2.76
CA HIS A 169 -2.88 0.31 2.96
C HIS A 169 -4.31 0.22 3.51
N GLY A 170 -4.92 -0.97 3.45
CA GLY A 170 -6.32 -1.22 3.76
C GLY A 170 -6.53 -2.17 4.93
N ASP A 171 -7.65 -2.87 4.89
CA ASP A 171 -8.07 -3.83 5.92
C ASP A 171 -7.32 -5.15 5.75
N VAL A 172 -6.29 -5.35 6.59
CA VAL A 172 -5.49 -6.58 6.60
C VAL A 172 -6.33 -7.81 6.90
N ALA A 173 -7.37 -7.72 7.74
CA ALA A 173 -8.17 -8.88 8.07
C ALA A 173 -8.83 -9.49 6.83
N SER A 174 -9.24 -8.64 5.87
CA SER A 174 -9.89 -9.07 4.62
C SER A 174 -8.96 -9.83 3.65
N VAL A 175 -7.63 -9.66 3.79
CA VAL A 175 -6.64 -10.23 2.87
C VAL A 175 -5.52 -11.00 3.60
N ALA A 176 -5.71 -11.30 4.88
CA ALA A 176 -4.69 -11.95 5.71
C ALA A 176 -4.26 -13.32 5.16
N GLU A 177 -5.19 -14.06 4.56
CA GLU A 177 -4.92 -15.36 3.95
C GLU A 177 -3.97 -15.30 2.74
N PHE A 178 -3.87 -14.14 2.09
CA PHE A 178 -2.98 -13.94 0.95
C PHE A 178 -1.53 -13.70 1.35
N LYS A 179 -1.24 -13.40 2.63
CA LYS A 179 0.12 -13.02 3.08
C LYS A 179 1.20 -14.01 2.60
N PRO A 180 1.07 -15.34 2.82
CA PRO A 180 2.12 -16.27 2.40
C PRO A 180 2.32 -16.30 0.87
N ALA A 181 1.24 -16.13 0.10
CA ALA A 181 1.30 -16.09 -1.36
C ALA A 181 1.98 -14.82 -1.85
N ILE A 182 1.68 -13.68 -1.23
CA ILE A 182 2.28 -12.38 -1.55
C ILE A 182 3.79 -12.43 -1.27
N GLU A 183 4.20 -12.89 -0.08
CA GLU A 183 5.61 -12.99 0.31
C GLU A 183 6.38 -13.96 -0.57
N SER A 184 5.76 -15.09 -0.94
CA SER A 184 6.37 -16.05 -1.87
C SER A 184 6.48 -15.51 -3.30
N PHE A 185 5.54 -14.68 -3.76
CA PHE A 185 5.51 -14.19 -5.14
C PHE A 185 6.45 -12.99 -5.38
N PHE A 186 6.53 -12.05 -4.45
CA PHE A 186 7.36 -10.85 -4.62
C PHE A 186 8.82 -11.04 -4.17
N GLU A 187 9.13 -12.11 -3.45
CA GLU A 187 10.43 -12.52 -2.91
C GLU A 187 11.10 -11.50 -1.98
N THR A 188 11.34 -10.27 -2.44
CA THR A 188 11.95 -9.17 -1.70
C THR A 188 11.27 -7.85 -2.09
N PHE A 189 10.91 -7.08 -1.07
CA PHE A 189 10.36 -5.73 -1.21
C PHE A 189 11.46 -4.70 -0.98
N GLN A 190 11.56 -3.74 -1.88
CA GLN A 190 12.49 -2.61 -1.76
C GLN A 190 11.71 -1.30 -1.62
N VAL A 191 12.16 -0.45 -0.69
CA VAL A 191 11.61 0.90 -0.49
C VAL A 191 12.76 1.90 -0.46
N ALA A 192 12.66 2.93 -1.31
CA ALA A 192 13.57 4.07 -1.24
C ALA A 192 13.09 5.05 -0.16
N VAL A 193 13.91 5.25 0.86
CA VAL A 193 13.59 6.09 2.02
C VAL A 193 14.49 7.31 2.03
N TRP A 194 13.90 8.49 1.92
CA TRP A 194 14.60 9.76 2.16
C TRP A 194 14.26 10.26 3.55
N LEU A 195 15.27 10.24 4.43
CA LEU A 195 15.19 10.76 5.79
C LEU A 195 15.92 12.09 5.85
N LYS A 196 15.19 13.16 6.18
CA LYS A 196 15.77 14.52 6.19
C LYS A 196 15.21 15.32 7.34
N THR A 197 16.01 16.20 7.93
CA THR A 197 15.51 17.15 8.95
C THR A 197 14.45 18.06 8.33
N LYS A 198 14.73 18.55 7.13
CA LYS A 198 13.94 19.59 6.49
C LYS A 198 13.85 19.39 4.99
N ILE A 199 12.66 19.63 4.44
CA ILE A 199 12.39 19.63 3.00
C ILE A 199 11.73 20.95 2.66
N VAL A 200 12.33 21.71 1.74
CA VAL A 200 11.82 23.00 1.28
C VAL A 200 11.55 22.92 -0.22
N VAL A 201 10.29 23.05 -0.60
CA VAL A 201 9.85 23.13 -2.00
C VAL A 201 9.48 24.58 -2.28
N LYS A 202 10.40 25.33 -2.89
CA LYS A 202 10.22 26.77 -3.13
C LYS A 202 9.12 27.07 -4.15
N ARG A 203 8.81 28.35 -4.31
CA ARG A 203 7.74 28.84 -5.20
C ARG A 203 7.83 28.23 -6.61
N ASN A 204 6.68 27.77 -7.12
CA ASN A 204 6.53 27.18 -8.46
C ASN A 204 7.51 26.03 -8.77
N SER A 205 8.06 25.38 -7.75
CA SER A 205 9.01 24.27 -7.92
C SER A 205 8.33 22.92 -7.78
N THR A 206 8.98 21.85 -8.21
CA THR A 206 8.47 20.49 -8.05
C THR A 206 9.52 19.53 -7.52
N LEU A 207 9.24 18.89 -6.39
CA LEU A 207 9.95 17.70 -5.92
C LEU A 207 9.26 16.47 -6.52
N ALA A 208 9.88 15.85 -7.53
CA ALA A 208 9.34 14.68 -8.20
C ALA A 208 10.03 13.41 -7.69
N LEU A 209 9.27 12.38 -7.34
CA LEU A 209 9.78 11.04 -7.08
C LEU A 209 9.51 10.15 -8.29
N GLY A 210 10.49 9.29 -8.60
CA GLY A 210 10.44 8.35 -9.73
C GLY A 210 9.37 7.26 -9.58
N THR A 211 9.54 6.18 -10.34
CA THR A 211 8.70 4.97 -10.22
C THR A 211 9.12 4.13 -9.01
N GLY A 212 8.28 3.19 -8.59
CA GLY A 212 8.55 2.34 -7.43
C GLY A 212 7.86 2.81 -6.15
N VAL A 213 8.39 2.35 -5.01
CA VAL A 213 7.83 2.57 -3.68
C VAL A 213 8.76 3.47 -2.89
N HIS A 214 8.25 4.63 -2.49
CA HIS A 214 9.02 5.69 -1.86
C HIS A 214 8.45 6.04 -0.48
N ASN A 215 9.34 6.34 0.46
CA ASN A 215 9.02 6.95 1.73
C ASN A 215 9.82 8.24 1.91
N LEU A 216 9.11 9.35 2.06
CA LEU A 216 9.69 10.65 2.39
C LEU A 216 9.35 10.95 3.86
N THR A 217 10.32 10.78 4.74
CA THR A 217 10.15 11.08 6.17
C THR A 217 11.02 12.26 6.55
N ALA A 218 10.40 13.31 7.09
CA ALA A 218 11.11 14.50 7.55
C ALA A 218 10.56 15.07 8.85
N TYR A 219 11.36 15.86 9.57
CA TYR A 219 10.81 16.62 10.70
C TYR A 219 9.91 17.75 10.17
N GLU A 220 10.42 18.57 9.26
CA GLU A 220 9.69 19.72 8.71
C GLU A 220 9.63 19.70 7.18
N ILE A 221 8.42 19.82 6.62
CA ILE A 221 8.19 20.02 5.18
C ILE A 221 7.57 21.41 4.97
N ILE A 222 8.25 22.25 4.21
CA ILE A 222 7.78 23.58 3.82
C ILE A 222 7.50 23.57 2.32
N ILE A 223 6.25 23.87 1.95
CA ILE A 223 5.86 23.98 0.55
C ILE A 223 5.40 25.40 0.31
N GLU A 224 6.20 26.18 -0.43
CA GLU A 224 5.87 27.56 -0.78
C GLU A 224 4.79 27.64 -1.87
N SER A 225 4.34 28.86 -2.18
CA SER A 225 3.26 29.10 -3.14
C SER A 225 3.53 28.44 -4.50
N GLY A 226 2.61 27.60 -4.97
CA GLY A 226 2.77 26.89 -6.25
C GLY A 226 3.79 25.74 -6.25
N GLY A 227 4.52 25.52 -5.14
CA GLY A 227 5.40 24.38 -4.96
C GLY A 227 4.61 23.06 -4.88
N ARG A 228 5.19 21.96 -5.38
CA ARG A 228 4.51 20.65 -5.44
C ARG A 228 5.46 19.50 -5.08
N ILE A 229 4.93 18.49 -4.39
CA ILE A 229 5.57 17.18 -4.28
C ILE A 229 4.75 16.21 -5.13
N ARG A 230 5.39 15.55 -6.10
CA ARG A 230 4.76 14.64 -7.05
C ARG A 230 5.46 13.29 -6.99
N SER A 231 4.71 12.20 -7.12
CA SER A 231 5.28 10.86 -7.33
C SER A 231 4.72 10.23 -8.59
N HIS A 232 5.57 9.48 -9.30
CA HIS A 232 5.16 8.60 -10.41
C HIS A 232 4.91 7.16 -9.95
N GLY A 233 5.05 6.89 -8.65
CA GLY A 233 4.84 5.58 -8.04
C GLY A 233 4.02 5.69 -6.75
N HIS A 234 4.30 4.77 -5.83
CA HIS A 234 3.74 4.84 -4.49
C HIS A 234 4.60 5.75 -3.61
N LEU A 235 3.97 6.69 -2.91
CA LEU A 235 4.65 7.63 -2.03
C LEU A 235 3.96 7.66 -0.68
N THR A 236 4.72 7.42 0.37
CA THR A 236 4.34 7.74 1.74
C THR A 236 5.09 8.99 2.18
N VAL A 237 4.37 10.00 2.69
CA VAL A 237 4.98 11.21 3.25
C VAL A 237 4.67 11.28 4.74
N SER A 238 5.72 11.27 5.56
CA SER A 238 5.62 11.35 7.01
C SER A 238 6.35 12.61 7.47
N ALA A 239 5.64 13.54 8.10
CA ALA A 239 6.26 14.72 8.66
C ALA A 239 5.63 15.13 9.98
N THR A 240 6.46 15.61 10.91
CA THR A 240 6.02 16.19 12.18
C THR A 240 5.38 17.55 11.95
N LYS A 241 6.03 18.40 11.13
CA LYS A 241 5.51 19.72 10.74
C LYS A 241 5.36 19.82 9.23
N VAL A 242 4.20 20.32 8.79
CA VAL A 242 3.95 20.67 7.39
C VAL A 242 3.49 22.12 7.32
N ARG A 243 4.28 23.00 6.69
CA ARG A 243 3.94 24.41 6.48
C ARG A 243 3.51 24.63 5.03
N ARG A 244 2.36 25.29 4.85
CA ARG A 244 1.86 25.74 3.55
C ARG A 244 1.32 27.17 3.65
N PRO A 245 1.49 28.02 2.63
CA PRO A 245 0.84 29.33 2.60
C PRO A 245 -0.68 29.15 2.53
N ALA A 246 -1.39 29.86 3.41
CA ALA A 246 -2.81 29.64 3.68
C ALA A 246 -3.78 30.00 2.52
N LEU A 247 -3.30 30.50 1.38
CA LEU A 247 -4.12 31.40 0.56
C LEU A 247 -4.17 31.18 -0.96
N ILE A 248 -3.52 30.17 -1.53
CA ILE A 248 -3.61 29.94 -2.99
C ILE A 248 -3.73 28.45 -3.27
N ASN A 249 -4.94 28.02 -3.61
CA ASN A 249 -5.38 26.71 -4.15
C ASN A 249 -4.49 25.49 -3.83
N PRO A 250 -4.99 24.47 -3.11
CA PRO A 250 -4.19 23.36 -2.55
C PRO A 250 -3.58 22.50 -3.66
N GLY A 251 -2.41 22.88 -4.13
CA GLY A 251 -1.65 22.19 -5.18
C GLY A 251 -0.86 20.99 -4.67
N LEU A 252 -1.09 20.53 -3.44
CA LEU A 252 -0.68 19.18 -3.09
C LEU A 252 -1.72 18.22 -3.68
N SER A 253 -1.62 18.02 -5.00
CA SER A 253 -2.20 16.84 -5.64
C SER A 253 -1.38 15.64 -5.19
N LEU A 254 -1.59 15.26 -3.94
CA LEU A 254 -1.25 13.94 -3.48
C LEU A 254 -2.17 13.01 -4.26
N PRO A 255 -1.64 12.07 -5.07
CA PRO A 255 -2.49 11.03 -5.58
C PRO A 255 -3.19 10.32 -4.41
N ASN A 256 -4.41 9.82 -4.61
CA ASN A 256 -5.33 9.33 -3.57
C ASN A 256 -4.72 8.30 -2.59
N HIS A 257 -3.54 7.74 -2.89
CA HIS A 257 -2.80 6.79 -2.07
C HIS A 257 -1.75 7.40 -1.13
N VAL A 258 -1.49 8.72 -1.15
CA VAL A 258 -0.51 9.31 -0.21
C VAL A 258 -1.18 9.56 1.14
N LEU A 259 -0.78 8.74 2.10
CA LEU A 259 -1.19 8.86 3.49
C LEU A 259 -0.37 9.97 4.14
N THR A 260 -1.01 11.10 4.43
CA THR A 260 -0.46 12.07 5.38
C THR A 260 -0.94 11.66 6.77
N VAL A 261 -0.06 11.04 7.55
CA VAL A 261 -0.33 10.80 8.97
C VAL A 261 -0.03 12.11 9.70
N ASN A 262 -1.06 12.93 9.86
CA ASN A 262 -1.01 14.11 10.72
C ASN A 262 -1.37 13.67 12.16
N PRO A 263 -0.42 13.67 13.11
CA PRO A 263 -0.66 13.25 14.49
C PRO A 263 -1.45 14.31 15.28
N LEU A 264 -1.52 15.55 14.76
CA LEU A 264 -2.20 16.66 15.40
C LEU A 264 -3.60 16.85 14.79
N ASN A 265 -4.49 15.89 15.06
CA ASN A 265 -5.91 16.19 15.15
C ASN A 265 -6.21 16.78 16.55
N ARG A 266 -5.48 17.85 16.92
CA ARG A 266 -5.77 18.64 18.13
C ARG A 266 -6.61 19.88 17.84
N ASP A 267 -6.86 20.20 16.58
CA ASP A 267 -7.93 21.11 16.19
C ASP A 267 -8.42 20.76 14.79
N PRO A 268 -9.75 20.71 14.54
CA PRO A 268 -10.27 20.83 13.20
C PRO A 268 -9.97 22.26 12.75
N LEU A 269 -8.78 22.49 12.19
CA LEU A 269 -8.52 23.68 11.40
C LEU A 269 -9.29 23.54 10.08
N PHE A 270 -10.61 23.73 10.12
CA PHE A 270 -11.50 24.33 9.11
C PHE A 270 -12.95 24.23 9.63
N PRO A 271 -13.74 25.33 9.67
CA PRO A 271 -15.19 25.23 9.51
C PRO A 271 -15.57 24.75 8.11
#